data_AF-A0A2G2ZT08-F1
#
_entry.id   AF-A0A2G2ZT08-F1
#
_cell.length_a   1.000
_cell.length_b   1.000
_cell.length_c   1.000
_cell.angle_alpha   90.00
_cell.angle_beta   90.00
_cell.angle_gamma   90.00
#
_symmetry.space_group_name_H-M   'P 1'
#
loop_
_entity.id
_entity.type
_entity.pdbx_description
1 polymer ?
#
loop_
_entity_poly.entity_id
_entity_poly.type
_entity_poly.pdbx_seq_one_letter_code
_entity_poly.pdbx_strand_id
1 'polypeptide(L)'
;MLTLGSIAKQWIVPGWRLGWIAMIDPSGVLKKSGIAECLQDYLEYSANPATIIQGAVPHLLEKTSKDFFSNINNILKEAIEAFYTKVQEIPCLTCPYKPEGAMCVMIKLNLSFLEGINDDMEFCTKLAHEESVIILPGMIVGLKNWLRVTFAMELAILEEELERIKAFCLRHTISS
;
A
#
# COMPACT_ATOMS: atom_id res chain seq x y z
N MET A 1 -3.95 -15.76 -19.77
CA MET A 1 -3.54 -14.85 -18.67
C MET A 1 -4.45 -13.64 -18.68
N LEU A 2 -4.93 -13.22 -17.52
CA LEU A 2 -5.64 -11.96 -17.33
C LEU A 2 -4.76 -11.04 -16.49
N THR A 3 -4.53 -9.82 -16.98
CA THR A 3 -3.73 -8.81 -16.28
C THR A 3 -4.61 -7.60 -16.00
N LEU A 4 -4.57 -7.13 -14.75
CA LEU A 4 -5.27 -5.94 -14.32
C LEU A 4 -4.27 -4.77 -14.28
N GLY A 5 -4.60 -3.70 -14.99
CA GLY A 5 -3.81 -2.47 -15.02
C GLY A 5 -4.62 -1.27 -14.57
N SER A 6 -3.94 -0.20 -14.13
CA SER A 6 -4.57 1.06 -13.77
C SER A 6 -3.57 2.21 -13.73
N ILE A 7 -4.06 3.42 -13.98
CA ILE A 7 -3.30 4.66 -13.80
C ILE A 7 -3.24 5.12 -12.34
N ALA A 8 -4.02 4.51 -11.44
CA ALA A 8 -4.22 4.99 -10.07
C ALA A 8 -2.91 5.19 -9.27
N LYS A 9 -1.98 4.23 -9.35
CA LYS A 9 -0.73 4.25 -8.57
C LYS A 9 0.46 4.76 -9.37
N GLN A 10 0.59 4.32 -10.62
CA GLN A 10 1.75 4.66 -11.44
C GLN A 10 1.74 6.13 -11.89
N TRP A 11 0.55 6.76 -12.02
CA TRP A 11 0.39 8.17 -12.32
C TRP A 11 -0.15 9.01 -11.15
N ILE A 12 -0.23 8.43 -9.94
CA ILE A 12 -0.67 9.15 -8.72
C ILE A 12 -2.05 9.82 -8.89
N VAL A 13 -2.97 9.15 -9.59
CA VAL A 13 -4.34 9.63 -9.84
C VAL A 13 -5.41 8.61 -9.40
N PRO A 14 -5.41 8.16 -8.13
CA PRO A 14 -6.35 7.12 -7.67
C PRO A 14 -7.82 7.56 -7.74
N GLY A 15 -8.07 8.88 -7.71
CA GLY A 15 -9.40 9.48 -7.84
C GLY A 15 -9.98 9.47 -9.25
N TRP A 16 -9.20 9.14 -10.28
CA TRP A 16 -9.68 9.12 -11.68
C TRP A 16 -10.43 7.84 -12.04
N ARG A 17 -10.41 6.84 -11.14
CA ARG A 17 -11.21 5.61 -11.20
C ARG A 17 -11.12 4.87 -12.54
N LEU A 18 -9.94 4.84 -13.14
CA LEU A 18 -9.71 4.15 -14.41
C LEU A 18 -8.69 3.01 -14.27
N GLY A 19 -9.10 1.83 -14.70
CA GLY A 19 -8.29 0.64 -14.86
C GLY A 19 -8.76 -0.15 -16.08
N TRP A 20 -8.02 -1.20 -16.43
CA TRP A 20 -8.31 -2.04 -17.58
C TRP A 20 -7.95 -3.49 -17.30
N ILE A 21 -8.55 -4.37 -18.10
CA ILE A 21 -8.24 -5.80 -18.13
C ILE A 21 -7.58 -6.08 -19.49
N ALA A 22 -6.35 -6.57 -19.47
CA ALA A 22 -5.68 -7.08 -20.66
C ALA A 22 -5.74 -8.61 -20.65
N MET A 23 -6.32 -9.19 -21.72
CA MET A 23 -6.43 -10.62 -21.89
C MET A 23 -5.39 -11.11 -22.90
N ILE A 24 -4.53 -12.04 -22.47
CA ILE A 24 -3.56 -12.72 -23.33
C ILE A 24 -3.95 -14.20 -23.36
N ASP A 25 -4.53 -14.64 -24.47
CA ASP A 25 -5.09 -15.99 -24.64
C ASP A 25 -4.58 -16.70 -25.90
N PRO A 26 -3.29 -17.10 -25.97
CA PRO A 26 -2.70 -17.67 -27.18
C PRO A 26 -3.34 -19.02 -27.60
N SER A 27 -3.88 -19.78 -26.66
CA SER A 27 -4.51 -21.09 -26.89
C SER A 27 -6.04 -21.01 -27.05
N GLY A 28 -6.62 -19.81 -26.92
CA GLY A 28 -8.06 -19.58 -27.03
C GLY A 28 -8.88 -20.20 -25.90
N VAL A 29 -8.26 -20.55 -24.77
CA VAL A 29 -8.91 -21.27 -23.67
C VAL A 29 -9.89 -20.34 -22.93
N LEU A 30 -9.49 -19.08 -22.67
CA LEU A 30 -10.33 -18.11 -21.97
C LEU A 30 -11.55 -17.71 -22.78
N LYS A 31 -11.38 -17.62 -24.11
CA LYS A 31 -12.50 -17.38 -25.02
C LYS A 31 -13.43 -18.59 -25.09
N LYS A 32 -12.89 -19.81 -25.24
CA LYS A 32 -13.71 -21.04 -25.26
C LYS A 32 -14.46 -21.28 -23.95
N SER A 33 -13.93 -20.83 -22.82
CA SER A 33 -14.59 -20.96 -21.52
C SER A 33 -15.69 -19.94 -21.28
N GLY A 34 -15.97 -19.01 -22.21
CA GLY A 34 -17.00 -17.98 -22.06
C GLY A 34 -16.63 -16.82 -21.14
N ILE A 35 -15.36 -16.75 -20.68
CA ILE A 35 -14.92 -15.73 -19.71
C ILE A 35 -14.85 -14.36 -20.38
N ALA A 36 -14.45 -14.30 -21.65
CA ALA A 36 -14.36 -13.05 -22.39
C ALA A 36 -15.73 -12.40 -22.59
N GLU A 37 -16.73 -13.20 -22.96
CA GLU A 37 -18.12 -12.79 -23.14
C GLU A 37 -18.72 -12.32 -21.81
N CYS A 38 -18.55 -13.11 -20.74
CA CYS A 38 -19.01 -12.74 -19.41
C CYS A 38 -18.42 -11.40 -18.91
N LEU A 39 -17.13 -11.15 -19.16
CA LEU A 39 -16.49 -9.88 -18.81
C LEU A 39 -17.05 -8.71 -19.63
N GLN A 40 -17.34 -8.91 -20.92
CA GLN A 40 -17.95 -7.89 -21.77
C GLN A 40 -19.36 -7.56 -21.30
N ASP A 41 -20.18 -8.58 -21.05
CA ASP A 41 -21.54 -8.41 -20.52
C ASP A 41 -21.51 -7.63 -19.20
N TYR A 42 -20.61 -8.00 -18.28
CA TYR A 42 -20.48 -7.31 -17.00
C TYR A 42 -20.13 -5.82 -17.15
N LEU A 43 -19.31 -5.46 -18.14
CA LEU A 43 -18.95 -4.06 -18.39
C LEU A 43 -20.14 -3.23 -18.84
N GLU A 44 -21.10 -3.80 -19.58
CA GLU A 44 -22.33 -3.11 -20.00
C GLU A 44 -23.23 -2.76 -18.81
N TYR A 45 -23.25 -3.60 -17.76
CA TYR A 45 -24.03 -3.36 -16.55
C TYR A 45 -23.30 -2.54 -15.49
N SER A 46 -21.98 -2.37 -15.62
CA SER A 46 -21.15 -1.64 -14.66
C SER A 46 -21.05 -0.15 -14.97
N ALA A 47 -20.78 0.66 -13.93
CA ALA A 47 -20.48 2.07 -14.14
C ALA A 47 -19.14 2.25 -14.87
N ASN A 48 -19.21 2.72 -16.11
CA ASN A 48 -18.04 2.98 -16.93
C ASN A 48 -17.19 4.15 -16.37
N PRO A 49 -15.86 4.13 -16.55
CA PRO A 49 -15.01 5.27 -16.20
C PRO A 49 -15.43 6.55 -16.94
N ALA A 50 -15.16 7.72 -16.36
CA ALA A 50 -15.50 8.99 -16.98
C ALA A 50 -14.89 9.15 -18.39
N THR A 51 -15.70 9.53 -19.37
CA THR A 51 -15.32 9.61 -20.80
C THR A 51 -14.15 10.57 -21.05
N ILE A 52 -14.09 11.69 -20.31
CA ILE A 52 -12.96 12.64 -20.36
C ILE A 52 -11.65 11.94 -19.98
N ILE A 53 -11.68 11.10 -18.95
CA ILE A 53 -10.51 10.35 -18.50
C ILE A 53 -10.12 9.31 -19.55
N GLN A 54 -11.09 8.59 -20.12
CA GLN A 54 -10.84 7.65 -21.22
C GLN A 54 -10.14 8.32 -22.41
N GLY A 55 -10.57 9.54 -22.79
CA GLY A 55 -9.94 10.31 -23.86
C GLY A 55 -8.53 10.81 -23.55
N ALA A 56 -8.20 10.99 -22.26
CA ALA A 56 -6.87 11.44 -21.83
C ALA A 56 -5.83 10.31 -21.77
N VAL A 57 -6.26 9.06 -21.59
CA VAL A 57 -5.37 7.91 -21.38
C VAL A 57 -4.36 7.70 -22.51
N PRO A 58 -4.72 7.72 -23.81
CA PRO A 58 -3.74 7.54 -24.88
C PRO A 58 -2.61 8.57 -24.82
N HIS A 59 -2.97 9.84 -24.61
CA HIS A 59 -2.01 10.93 -24.49
C HIS A 59 -1.11 10.75 -23.25
N LEU A 60 -1.69 10.38 -22.12
CA LEU A 60 -0.97 10.13 -20.87
C LEU A 60 0.03 8.97 -21.03
N LEU A 61 -0.36 7.87 -21.67
CA LEU A 61 0.54 6.74 -21.92
C LEU A 61 1.68 7.08 -22.88
N GLU A 62 1.43 7.93 -23.88
CA GLU A 62 2.42 8.30 -24.89
C GLU A 62 3.37 9.41 -24.43
N LYS A 63 2.86 10.42 -23.71
CA LYS A 63 3.59 11.65 -23.40
C LYS A 63 4.19 11.71 -22.00
N THR A 64 3.82 10.83 -21.08
CA THR A 64 4.44 10.83 -19.76
C THR A 64 5.90 10.42 -19.87
N SER A 65 6.81 11.32 -19.46
CA SER A 65 8.23 11.07 -19.55
C SER A 65 8.69 9.99 -18.56
N LYS A 66 9.81 9.33 -18.87
CA LYS A 66 10.44 8.39 -17.94
C LYS A 66 10.90 9.07 -16.65
N ASP A 67 11.26 10.34 -16.73
CA ASP A 67 11.72 11.14 -15.59
C ASP A 67 10.64 11.30 -14.52
N PHE A 68 9.37 11.41 -14.93
CA PHE A 68 8.24 11.43 -14.00
C PHE A 68 8.22 10.18 -13.10
N PHE A 69 8.33 8.99 -13.70
CA PHE A 69 8.34 7.73 -12.94
C PHE A 69 9.63 7.56 -12.13
N SER A 70 10.77 7.95 -12.70
CA SER A 70 12.07 7.90 -12.02
C SER A 70 12.05 8.76 -10.75
N ASN A 71 11.50 9.97 -10.83
CA ASN A 71 11.38 10.87 -9.69
C ASN A 71 10.49 10.29 -8.58
N ILE A 72 9.33 9.73 -8.92
CA ILE A 72 8.46 9.06 -7.95
C ILE A 72 9.19 7.89 -7.29
N ASN A 73 9.88 7.07 -8.08
CA ASN A 73 10.63 5.94 -7.54
C ASN A 73 11.76 6.38 -6.62
N ASN A 74 12.45 7.49 -6.92
CA ASN A 74 13.48 8.04 -6.05
C ASN A 74 12.91 8.52 -4.72
N ILE A 75 11.78 9.25 -4.74
CA ILE A 75 11.08 9.70 -3.52
C ILE A 75 10.66 8.49 -2.67
N LEU A 76 10.04 7.47 -3.28
CA LEU A 76 9.62 6.26 -2.56
C LEU A 76 10.82 5.48 -2.02
N LYS A 77 11.94 5.47 -2.76
CA LYS A 77 13.19 4.84 -2.33
C LYS A 77 13.76 5.53 -1.09
N GLU A 78 13.87 6.86 -1.11
CA GLU A 78 14.34 7.62 0.06
C GLU A 78 13.44 7.40 1.28
N ALA A 79 12.12 7.44 1.09
CA ALA A 79 11.14 7.19 2.15
C ALA A 79 11.29 5.79 2.76
N ILE A 80 11.46 4.74 1.94
CA ILE A 80 11.63 3.39 2.47
C ILE A 80 12.98 3.17 3.15
N GLU A 81 14.07 3.81 2.69
CA GLU A 81 15.35 3.78 3.39
C GLU A 81 15.19 4.33 4.81
N ALA A 82 14.64 5.54 4.93
CA ALA A 82 14.43 6.18 6.22
C ALA A 82 13.52 5.37 7.14
N PHE A 83 12.39 4.87 6.59
CA PHE A 83 11.48 3.99 7.32
C PHE A 83 12.19 2.75 7.85
N TYR A 84 12.96 2.07 6.99
CA TYR A 84 13.61 0.82 7.35
C TYR A 84 14.66 1.01 8.43
N THR A 85 15.48 2.07 8.35
CA THR A 85 16.46 2.43 9.38
C THR A 85 15.78 2.73 10.71
N LYS A 86 14.74 3.57 10.72
CA LYS A 86 14.05 3.98 11.95
C LYS A 86 13.29 2.84 12.62
N VAL A 87 12.61 1.99 11.85
CA VAL A 87 11.87 0.83 12.41
C VAL A 87 12.79 -0.16 13.11
N GLN A 88 14.05 -0.31 12.66
CA GLN A 88 15.02 -1.15 13.35
C GLN A 88 15.38 -0.66 14.76
N GLU A 89 15.19 0.63 15.04
CA GLU A 89 15.41 1.20 16.37
C GLU A 89 14.27 0.94 17.35
N ILE A 90 13.15 0.37 16.89
CA ILE A 90 11.94 0.15 17.68
C ILE A 90 11.85 -1.34 18.07
N PRO A 91 12.11 -1.74 19.33
CA PRO A 91 12.23 -3.15 19.72
C PRO A 91 10.97 -4.00 19.50
N CYS A 92 9.78 -3.37 19.60
CA CYS A 92 8.49 -4.02 19.42
C CYS A 92 8.17 -4.31 17.93
N LEU A 93 8.92 -3.75 16.97
CA LEU A 93 8.67 -3.87 15.54
C LEU A 93 9.79 -4.61 14.83
N THR A 94 9.44 -5.37 13.79
CA THR A 94 10.43 -6.03 12.94
C THR A 94 9.99 -5.95 11.49
N CYS A 95 10.86 -5.44 10.63
CA CYS A 95 10.67 -5.45 9.19
C CYS A 95 11.55 -6.56 8.59
N PRO A 96 11.02 -7.78 8.38
CA PRO A 96 11.85 -8.91 7.94
C PRO A 96 12.38 -8.73 6.51
N TYR A 97 11.62 -8.03 5.68
CA TYR A 97 11.98 -7.77 4.28
C TYR A 97 11.73 -6.31 3.97
N LYS A 98 12.79 -5.63 3.53
CA LYS A 98 12.66 -4.30 2.95
C LYS A 98 11.91 -4.41 1.62
N PRO A 99 10.83 -3.64 1.41
CA PRO A 99 10.06 -3.74 0.18
C PRO A 99 10.82 -3.11 -0.99
N GLU A 100 10.76 -3.78 -2.13
CA GLU A 100 11.38 -3.34 -3.40
C GLU A 100 10.40 -2.59 -4.31
N GLY A 101 9.16 -2.39 -3.84
CA GLY A 101 8.12 -1.71 -4.59
C GLY A 101 6.86 -1.49 -3.78
N ALA A 102 5.82 -0.99 -4.45
CA ALA A 102 4.58 -0.50 -3.84
C ALA A 102 4.82 0.73 -2.93
N MET A 103 3.81 1.06 -2.14
CA MET A 103 3.74 2.27 -1.31
C MET A 103 3.48 1.95 0.17
N CYS A 104 3.46 0.66 0.52
CA CYS A 104 3.20 0.18 1.86
C CYS A 104 4.07 -1.04 2.19
N VAL A 105 4.30 -1.24 3.48
CA VAL A 105 5.17 -2.29 4.03
C VAL A 105 4.44 -3.05 5.13
N MET A 106 4.69 -4.35 5.21
CA MET A 106 4.22 -5.20 6.29
C MET A 106 5.32 -5.31 7.34
N ILE A 107 5.03 -4.87 8.56
CA ILE A 107 5.92 -5.02 9.71
C ILE A 107 5.30 -5.98 10.73
N LYS A 108 6.14 -6.81 11.33
CA LYS A 108 5.74 -7.73 12.38
C LYS A 108 5.72 -6.99 13.71
N LEU A 109 4.63 -7.13 14.44
CA LEU A 109 4.47 -6.60 15.79
C LEU A 109 4.81 -7.71 16.79
N ASN A 110 5.77 -7.45 17.67
CA ASN A 110 6.07 -8.34 18.76
C ASN A 110 5.43 -7.86 20.06
N LEU A 111 4.29 -8.47 20.38
CA LEU A 111 3.50 -8.19 21.57
C LEU A 111 4.24 -8.55 22.87
N SER A 112 5.25 -9.43 22.84
CA SER A 112 5.98 -9.81 24.06
C SER A 112 6.78 -8.66 24.67
N PHE A 113 6.97 -7.58 23.93
CA PHE A 113 7.64 -6.37 24.41
C PHE A 113 6.67 -5.34 24.97
N LEU A 114 5.36 -5.53 24.80
CA LEU A 114 4.35 -4.52 25.08
C LEU A 114 3.47 -4.93 26.27
N GLU A 115 3.31 -4.02 27.23
CA GLU A 115 2.44 -4.18 28.38
C GLU A 115 1.02 -3.72 28.05
N GLY A 116 0.03 -4.54 28.40
CA GLY A 116 -1.38 -4.19 28.23
C GLY A 116 -1.86 -4.10 26.77
N ILE A 117 -1.15 -4.69 25.80
CA ILE A 117 -1.57 -4.75 24.39
C ILE A 117 -1.66 -6.21 23.96
N ASN A 118 -2.87 -6.67 23.62
CA ASN A 118 -3.13 -8.10 23.37
C ASN A 118 -3.04 -8.52 21.90
N ASP A 119 -3.27 -7.58 20.97
CA ASP A 119 -3.22 -7.83 19.53
C ASP A 119 -2.90 -6.55 18.71
N ASP A 120 -2.77 -6.72 17.40
CA ASP A 120 -2.51 -5.63 16.46
C ASP A 120 -3.65 -4.63 16.34
N MET A 121 -4.91 -5.04 16.57
CA MET A 121 -6.06 -4.14 16.58
C MET A 121 -6.00 -3.19 17.77
N GLU A 122 -5.72 -3.72 18.98
CA GLU A 122 -5.58 -2.93 20.19
C GLU A 122 -4.38 -1.98 20.09
N PHE A 123 -3.25 -2.47 19.55
CA PHE A 123 -2.09 -1.63 19.26
C PHE A 123 -2.44 -0.43 18.38
N CYS A 124 -3.07 -0.68 17.21
CA CYS A 124 -3.46 0.38 16.28
C CYS A 124 -4.47 1.35 16.90
N THR A 125 -5.41 0.86 17.70
CA THR A 125 -6.43 1.68 18.35
C THR A 125 -5.83 2.61 19.40
N LYS A 126 -4.95 2.08 20.26
CA LYS A 126 -4.26 2.87 21.29
C LYS A 126 -3.30 3.89 20.67
N LEU A 127 -2.53 3.48 19.67
CA LEU A 127 -1.63 4.36 18.94
C LEU A 127 -2.40 5.54 18.29
N ALA A 128 -3.55 5.28 17.68
CA ALA A 128 -4.39 6.34 17.12
C ALA A 128 -4.93 7.29 18.19
N HIS A 129 -5.30 6.79 19.37
CA HIS A 129 -5.81 7.61 20.46
C HIS A 129 -4.73 8.44 21.15
N GLU A 130 -3.53 7.88 21.37
CA GLU A 130 -2.45 8.53 22.12
C GLU A 130 -1.57 9.43 21.25
N GLU A 131 -1.22 8.99 20.05
CA GLU A 131 -0.25 9.66 19.17
C GLU A 131 -0.88 10.30 17.93
N SER A 132 -2.18 10.10 17.71
CA SER A 132 -2.86 10.49 16.48
C SER A 132 -2.24 9.87 15.22
N VAL A 133 -1.63 8.68 15.35
CA VAL A 133 -1.03 7.93 14.23
C VAL A 133 -1.91 6.74 13.87
N ILE A 134 -2.36 6.69 12.61
CA ILE A 134 -3.28 5.65 12.12
C ILE A 134 -2.51 4.65 11.26
N ILE A 135 -2.45 3.40 11.73
CA ILE A 135 -1.84 2.28 11.01
C ILE A 135 -2.92 1.22 10.75
N LEU A 136 -2.83 0.53 9.61
CA LEU A 136 -3.76 -0.56 9.32
C LEU A 136 -3.30 -1.84 10.03
N PRO A 137 -4.14 -2.44 10.90
CA PRO A 137 -3.83 -3.72 11.52
C PRO A 137 -3.83 -4.85 10.50
N GLY A 138 -2.85 -5.75 10.62
CA GLY A 138 -2.61 -6.85 9.70
C GLY A 138 -3.72 -7.90 9.71
N MET A 139 -4.44 -8.05 10.81
CA MET A 139 -5.62 -8.92 10.91
C MET A 139 -6.67 -8.61 9.83
N ILE A 140 -6.81 -7.34 9.39
CA ILE A 140 -7.74 -6.95 8.32
C ILE A 140 -7.34 -7.57 6.96
N VAL A 141 -6.06 -7.89 6.78
CA VAL A 141 -5.53 -8.57 5.57
C VAL A 141 -5.16 -10.03 5.84
N GLY A 142 -5.64 -10.60 6.96
CA GLY A 142 -5.44 -12.01 7.31
C GLY A 142 -4.10 -12.34 7.96
N LEU A 143 -3.34 -11.35 8.45
CA LEU A 143 -2.02 -11.53 9.07
C LEU A 143 -2.02 -11.05 10.53
N LYS A 144 -2.21 -11.98 11.46
CA LYS A 144 -2.26 -11.69 12.91
C LYS A 144 -0.94 -11.15 13.44
N ASN A 145 -0.98 -10.10 14.25
CA ASN A 145 0.20 -9.44 14.83
C ASN A 145 1.15 -8.86 13.78
N TRP A 146 0.59 -8.38 12.67
CA TRP A 146 1.30 -7.58 11.68
C TRP A 146 0.66 -6.21 11.58
N LEU A 147 1.40 -5.25 11.04
CA LEU A 147 0.91 -3.91 10.75
C LEU A 147 1.24 -3.58 9.31
N ARG A 148 0.31 -2.94 8.61
CA ARG A 148 0.51 -2.42 7.26
C ARG A 148 0.69 -0.91 7.33
N VAL A 149 1.92 -0.45 7.13
CA VAL A 149 2.28 0.97 7.16
C VAL A 149 2.44 1.51 5.75
N THR A 150 1.91 2.70 5.49
CA THR A 150 2.10 3.40 4.21
C THR A 150 3.26 4.36 4.37
N PHE A 151 4.22 4.33 3.44
CA PHE A 151 5.41 5.21 3.46
C PHE A 151 5.39 6.23 2.30
N ALA A 152 4.37 6.20 1.46
CA ALA A 152 4.19 7.15 0.35
C ALA A 152 3.64 8.49 0.84
N MET A 153 4.42 9.19 1.66
CA MET A 153 4.15 10.53 2.18
C MET A 153 5.45 11.35 2.20
N GLU A 154 5.37 12.62 2.57
CA GLU A 154 6.56 13.46 2.71
C GLU A 154 7.49 12.92 3.80
N LEU A 155 8.80 12.94 3.53
CA LEU A 155 9.81 12.35 4.42
C LEU A 155 9.75 12.92 5.84
N ALA A 156 9.54 14.23 5.98
CA ALA A 156 9.44 14.87 7.29
C ALA A 156 8.25 14.36 8.12
N ILE A 157 7.10 14.12 7.47
CA ILE A 157 5.90 13.57 8.12
C ILE A 157 6.17 12.12 8.52
N LEU A 158 6.78 11.34 7.62
CA LEU A 158 7.12 9.94 7.90
C LEU A 158 8.07 9.81 9.10
N GLU A 159 9.10 10.64 9.16
CA GLU A 159 10.04 10.66 10.29
C GLU A 159 9.35 11.04 11.61
N GLU A 160 8.48 12.06 11.58
CA GLU A 160 7.71 12.47 12.76
C GLU A 160 6.78 11.35 13.26
N GLU A 161 6.03 10.70 12.36
CA GLU A 161 5.15 9.59 12.71
C GLU A 161 5.93 8.41 13.30
N LEU A 162 7.11 8.10 12.76
CA LEU A 162 7.97 7.04 13.27
C LEU A 162 8.51 7.35 14.67
N GLU A 163 8.86 8.59 14.96
CA GLU A 163 9.27 9.00 16.31
C GLU A 163 8.11 8.90 17.30
N ARG A 164 6.89 9.25 16.90
CA ARG A 164 5.68 9.05 17.72
C ARG A 164 5.40 7.57 18.00
N ILE A 165 5.53 6.71 16.99
CA ILE A 165 5.41 5.24 17.15
C ILE A 165 6.48 4.71 18.12
N LYS A 166 7.72 5.18 17.99
CA LYS A 166 8.82 4.83 18.88
C LYS A 166 8.52 5.26 20.32
N ALA A 167 8.09 6.50 20.53
CA ALA A 167 7.71 7.01 21.84
C ALA A 167 6.57 6.18 22.46
N PHE A 168 5.54 5.85 21.69
CA PHE A 168 4.46 4.97 22.11
C PHE A 168 4.96 3.59 22.55
N CYS A 169 5.75 2.91 21.71
CA CYS A 169 6.28 1.59 22.09
C CYS A 169 7.16 1.64 23.34
N LEU A 170 7.96 2.69 23.52
CA LEU A 170 8.79 2.86 24.72
C LEU A 170 7.95 3.07 25.99
N ARG A 171 6.85 3.83 25.91
CA ARG A 171 5.94 4.02 27.07
C ARG A 171 5.20 2.75 27.47
N HIS A 172 4.84 1.92 26.49
CA HIS A 172 4.15 0.65 26.71
C HIS A 172 5.13 -0.53 26.78
N THR A 173 6.43 -0.31 26.94
CA THR A 173 7.39 -1.41 27.10
C THR A 173 7.25 -2.03 28.48
N ILE A 174 7.24 -3.37 28.55
CA ILE A 174 7.21 -4.12 29.81
C ILE A 174 8.41 -3.70 30.65
N SER A 175 8.16 -3.06 31.79
CA SER A 175 9.21 -2.74 32.76
C SER A 175 9.70 -4.04 33.39
N SER A 176 10.97 -4.38 33.13
CA SER A 176 11.66 -5.52 33.75
C SER A 176 12.06 -5.20 35.19
#